data_AF-A0A1Y1WH82-F1
#
_entry.id   AF-A0A1Y1WH82-F1
#
_cell.length_a   1.000
_cell.length_b   1.000
_cell.length_c   1.000
_cell.angle_alpha   90.00
_cell.angle_beta   90.00
_cell.angle_gamma   90.00
#
_symmetry.space_group_name_H-M   'P 1'
#
loop_
_entity.id
_entity.type
_entity.pdbx_description
1 polymer ?
#
loop_
_entity_poly.entity_id
_entity_poly.type
_entity_poly.pdbx_seq_one_letter_code
_entity_poly.pdbx_strand_id
1 'polypeptide(L)' 'VFKTELCQIFMEGRVCIYGENCRHAHGESELRPRIHGPRYKTVMCVRIANQRSCSYGDKCEFAHDADE' A
#
# COMPACT_ATOMS: atom_id res chain seq x y z
N VAL A 1 -4.32 7.26 -4.90
CA VAL A 1 -4.11 8.08 -3.67
C VAL A 1 -2.75 8.76 -3.80
N PHE A 2 -2.58 9.95 -3.20
CA PHE A 2 -1.36 10.74 -3.28
C PHE A 2 -0.55 10.58 -2.00
N LYS A 3 0.76 10.34 -2.11
CA LYS A 3 1.73 10.18 -1.03
C LYS A 3 1.35 9.11 0.00
N THR A 4 0.72 8.02 -0.42
CA THR A 4 0.35 6.90 0.49
C THR A 4 1.38 5.78 0.57
N GLU A 5 2.44 5.87 -0.23
CA GLU A 5 3.52 4.89 -0.28
C GLU A 5 4.82 5.69 -0.39
N LEU A 6 5.90 5.20 0.23
CA LEU A 6 7.21 5.85 0.19
C LEU A 6 7.82 5.77 -1.23
N CYS A 7 8.50 6.82 -1.64
CA CYS A 7 9.21 6.85 -2.91
C CYS A 7 10.50 6.05 -2.79
N GLN A 8 10.60 4.93 -3.49
CA GLN A 8 11.78 4.06 -3.42
C GLN A 8 13.08 4.79 -3.82
N ILE A 9 13.04 5.58 -4.90
CA ILE A 9 14.22 6.33 -5.38
C ILE A 9 14.76 7.26 -4.28
N PHE A 10 13.86 7.97 -3.61
CA PHE A 10 14.23 8.86 -2.51
C PHE A 10 14.71 8.08 -1.27
N MET A 11 14.06 6.95 -0.96
CA MET A 11 14.47 6.06 0.16
C MET A 11 15.85 5.42 -0.07
N GLU A 12 16.24 5.21 -1.33
CA GLU A 12 17.59 4.78 -1.71
C GLU A 12 18.64 5.90 -1.62
N GLY A 13 18.24 7.12 -1.20
CA GLY A 13 19.11 8.29 -1.09
C GLY A 13 19.40 8.97 -2.44
N ARG A 14 18.68 8.60 -3.50
CA ARG A 14 18.83 9.20 -4.83
C ARG A 14 17.88 10.38 -5.01
N VAL A 15 18.26 11.30 -5.90
CA VAL A 15 17.38 12.42 -6.27
C VAL A 15 16.21 11.89 -7.08
N CYS A 16 14.99 12.12 -6.59
CA CYS A 16 13.77 11.74 -7.28
C CYS A 16 13.55 12.63 -8.51
N ILE A 17 13.42 12.03 -9.69
CA ILE A 17 13.18 12.73 -10.96
C ILE A 17 11.86 13.51 -11.01
N TYR A 18 10.90 13.14 -10.15
CA TYR A 18 9.59 13.78 -10.08
C TYR A 18 9.58 14.99 -9.15
N GLY A 19 10.66 15.23 -8.39
CA GLY A 19 10.77 16.35 -7.46
C GLY A 19 9.58 16.44 -6.51
N GLU A 20 9.10 17.65 -6.27
CA GLU A 20 7.95 17.91 -5.38
C GLU A 20 6.61 17.37 -5.90
N ASN A 21 6.54 17.07 -7.21
CA ASN A 21 5.37 16.48 -7.86
C ASN A 21 5.34 14.95 -7.76
N CYS A 22 6.28 14.34 -7.02
CA CYS A 22 6.28 12.90 -6.79
C CYS A 22 4.96 12.46 -6.15
N ARG A 23 4.31 11.47 -6.77
CA ARG A 23 3.08 10.87 -6.24
C ARG A 23 3.33 10.06 -4.97
N HIS A 24 4.58 9.67 -4.72
CA HIS A 24 5.02 8.92 -3.55
C HIS A 24 5.66 9.86 -2.52
N ALA A 25 5.61 9.48 -1.25
CA ALA A 25 6.12 10.29 -0.15
C ALA A 25 7.65 10.24 -0.09
N HIS A 26 8.33 11.39 0.01
CA HIS A 26 9.77 11.51 0.23
C HIS A 26 10.14 11.41 1.72
N GLY A 27 9.58 10.42 2.42
CA GLY A 27 9.76 10.21 3.86
C GLY A 27 8.45 10.16 4.63
N GLU A 28 8.54 9.84 5.92
CA GLU A 28 7.37 9.63 6.78
C GLU A 28 6.54 10.91 6.97
N SER A 29 7.19 12.08 6.99
CA SER A 29 6.52 13.38 7.09
C SER A 29 5.55 13.65 5.94
N GLU A 30 5.82 13.08 4.77
CA GLU A 30 4.97 13.19 3.59
C GLU A 30 3.98 12.02 3.45
N LEU A 31 4.20 10.93 4.20
CA LEU A 31 3.45 9.70 4.08
C LEU A 31 2.05 9.86 4.68
N ARG A 32 1.04 9.77 3.82
CA ARG A 32 -0.36 9.86 4.20
C ARG A 32 -0.89 8.47 4.51
N PRO A 33 -1.59 8.29 5.64
CA PRO A 33 -2.22 7.02 5.93
C PRO A 33 -3.25 6.69 4.85
N ARG A 34 -3.29 5.44 4.41
CA ARG A 34 -4.42 4.95 3.63
C ARG A 34 -5.62 4.88 4.57
N ILE A 35 -6.56 5.80 4.39
CA ILE A 35 -7.86 5.71 5.05
C ILE A 35 -8.66 4.65 4.30
N HIS A 36 -8.77 3.50 4.93
CA HIS A 36 -9.60 2.42 4.47
C HIS A 36 -11.04 2.60 4.98
N GLY A 37 -12.01 2.19 4.17
CA GLY A 37 -13.41 2.17 4.60
C GLY A 37 -13.67 1.11 5.69
N PRO A 38 -14.83 1.15 6.35
CA PRO A 38 -15.18 0.24 7.46
C PRO A 38 -15.29 -1.25 7.06
N ARG A 39 -15.15 -1.58 5.77
CA ARG A 39 -15.21 -2.95 5.23
C ARG A 39 -13.85 -3.48 4.76
N TYR A 40 -12.76 -2.74 5.02
CA TYR A 40 -11.43 -3.17 4.63
C TYR A 40 -10.99 -4.35 5.46
N LYS A 41 -10.54 -5.41 4.78
CA LYS A 41 -10.15 -6.69 5.37
C LYS A 41 -11.20 -7.33 6.29
N THR A 42 -12.47 -6.93 6.22
CA THR A 42 -13.52 -7.58 7.04
C THR A 42 -14.06 -8.87 6.41
N VAL A 43 -13.68 -9.15 5.16
CA VAL A 43 -14.11 -10.33 4.40
C VAL A 43 -12.86 -11.02 3.87
N MET A 44 -12.80 -12.35 3.99
CA MET A 44 -11.67 -13.15 3.50
C MET A 44 -11.54 -13.07 1.97
N CYS A 45 -10.29 -12.92 1.52
CA CYS A 45 -9.93 -12.96 0.12
C CYS A 45 -10.18 -14.36 -0.43
N VAL A 46 -11.11 -14.46 -1.38
CA VAL A 46 -11.49 -15.74 -1.99
C VAL A 46 -10.28 -16.46 -2.59
N ARG A 47 -9.30 -15.74 -3.16
CA ARG A 47 -8.12 -16.37 -3.75
C ARG A 47 -7.25 -17.04 -2.70
N ILE A 48 -6.90 -16.33 -1.63
CA ILE A 48 -6.11 -16.89 -0.52
C ILE A 48 -6.89 -18.00 0.19
N ALA A 49 -8.19 -17.82 0.42
CA ALA A 49 -9.05 -18.85 1.03
C ALA A 49 -9.08 -20.16 0.22
N ASN A 50 -8.93 -20.08 -1.11
CA ASN A 50 -8.80 -21.24 -1.99
C ASN A 50 -7.34 -21.73 -2.14
N GLN A 51 -6.44 -21.34 -1.23
CA GLN A 51 -5.02 -21.70 -1.22
C GLN A 51 -4.29 -21.28 -2.52
N ARG A 52 -4.73 -20.17 -3.13
CA ARG A 52 -4.08 -19.57 -4.30
C ARG A 52 -3.43 -18.25 -3.91
N SER A 53 -2.36 -17.88 -4.61
CA SER A 53 -1.74 -16.57 -4.42
C SER A 53 -2.66 -15.42 -4.86
N CYS A 54 -2.67 -14.33 -4.08
CA CYS A 54 -3.37 -13.11 -4.44
C CYS A 54 -2.44 -12.17 -5.21
N SER A 55 -2.79 -11.83 -6.46
CA SER A 55 -2.01 -10.90 -7.28
C SER A 55 -1.99 -9.46 -6.77
N TYR A 56 -2.87 -9.13 -5.82
CA TYR A 56 -2.95 -7.80 -5.22
C TYR A 56 -2.02 -7.62 -4.00
N GLY A 57 -1.52 -8.72 -3.42
CA GLY A 57 -0.68 -8.69 -2.22
C GLY A 57 -1.29 -7.85 -1.10
N ASP A 58 -0.47 -7.06 -0.42
CA ASP A 58 -0.87 -6.19 0.70
C ASP A 58 -1.83 -5.06 0.29
N LYS A 59 -1.97 -4.81 -1.01
CA LYS A 59 -2.92 -3.83 -1.55
C LYS A 59 -4.33 -4.42 -1.70
N CYS A 60 -4.52 -5.70 -1.40
CA CYS A 60 -5.84 -6.32 -1.44
C CYS A 60 -6.78 -5.67 -0.40
N GLU A 61 -8.03 -5.48 -0.78
CA GLU A 61 -9.06 -4.91 0.11
C GLU A 61 -9.71 -5.97 1.02
N PHE A 62 -9.36 -7.24 0.83
CA PHE A 62 -9.88 -8.41 1.55
C PHE A 62 -8.80 -9.00 2.46
N ALA A 63 -9.21 -9.65 3.56
CA ALA A 63 -8.29 -10.28 4.51
C ALA A 63 -7.58 -11.47 3.89
N HIS A 64 -6.26 -11.54 4.08
CA HIS A 64 -5.45 -12.70 3.68
C HIS A 64 -5.28 -13.69 4.83
N ASP A 65 -5.42 -13.24 6.08
CA ASP A 65 -5.39 -14.06 7.28
C ASP A 65 -6.38 -13.52 8.32
N ALA A 66 -6.64 -14.28 9.38
CA ALA A 66 -7.58 -13.88 10.44
C ALA A 66 -7.05 -12.73 11.34
N ASP A 67 -5.75 -12.44 11.27
CA ASP A 67 -5.03 -11.47 12.09
C ASP A 67 -4.45 -10.30 11.26
N GLU A 68 -4.80 -10.21 9.97
CA GLU A 68 -4.33 -9.18 9.00
C GLU A 68 -5.20 -7.93 8.92
#